data_AF-A0A7V7XJY0-F1
#
_entry.id   AF-A0A7V7XJY0-F1
#
_cell.length_a   1.000
_cell.length_b   1.000
_cell.length_c   1.000
_cell.angle_alpha   90.00
_cell.angle_beta   90.00
_cell.angle_gamma   90.00
#
_symmetry.space_group_name_H-M   'P 1'
#
loop_
_entity.id
_entity.type
_entity.pdbx_description
1 polymer ?
#
loop_
_entity_poly.entity_id
_entity_poly.type
_entity_poly.pdbx_seq_one_letter_code
_entity_poly.pdbx_strand_id
1 'polypeptide(L)'
;MEDQATILNMLKDGKISVEEAERLLALLEAEKDELPQAKEPAFMLPLIPPAPPHPPIPPHIPFPPKPPNVSWREHKLNFKRKRRISEGWSIRTSELLAALQAFGIDDLDVDELENLRIHHVTPDYIEAMWEAGLRELSTEALVDMQIHGIKPDYVQAMLRRFPDASPHEIIDLRLHGVKTSYIEELELADLTLNDLKEFANHGVRPKLVKTIQVLGLEKITPDEMIELSDHGVSPRFIEEMAELMDNNLSVDELIQLATHGVRPDYVKELRELGLERITPNEMVELRNHGIKPRYIKEIADLGFSDLEVNELIELGIHGVKPQFVKTIREAGFEDMSLQDIIELSVHGISPQFIEDMAELGLTELSVHDLIELGQHGIDPRFVAEVHELGFSDLTVDELVELSQQGVKADYIEAWRRRGLTDLGLHELMNLRIHEVKPRVVDKLVHQFLHLRQQGFDGETMYQLRSLDIDQFSDHFAKDMAALGYPQLTPQQMIDLWVFDIDLAYIQAAKEAQPDVTLEDLIARRKNELN
;
A
#
# COMPACT_ATOMS: atom_id res chain seq x y z
N MET A 1 -10.04 0.03 10.86
CA MET A 1 -9.05 1.13 11.00
C MET A 1 -9.64 2.34 11.70
N GLU A 2 -10.91 2.69 11.44
CA GLU A 2 -11.60 3.82 12.09
C GLU A 2 -11.80 3.61 13.62
N ASP A 3 -12.08 2.37 14.05
CA ASP A 3 -12.28 2.04 15.47
C ASP A 3 -10.98 2.08 16.29
N GLN A 4 -9.85 1.64 15.70
CA GLN A 4 -8.54 1.68 16.33
C GLN A 4 -8.07 3.13 16.56
N ALA A 5 -8.27 4.01 15.59
CA ALA A 5 -7.97 5.44 15.72
C ALA A 5 -8.82 6.11 16.80
N THR A 6 -10.08 5.68 16.95
CA THR A 6 -11.00 6.19 17.98
C THR A 6 -10.55 5.81 19.38
N ILE A 7 -10.13 4.56 19.61
CA ILE A 7 -9.62 4.10 20.92
C ILE A 7 -8.33 4.83 21.30
N LEU A 8 -7.41 5.01 20.35
CA LEU A 8 -6.16 5.75 20.59
C LEU A 8 -6.41 7.23 20.92
N ASN A 9 -7.41 7.85 20.30
CA ASN A 9 -7.83 9.20 20.65
C ASN A 9 -8.46 9.27 22.04
N MET A 10 -9.26 8.28 22.44
CA MET A 10 -9.84 8.22 23.80
C MET A 10 -8.77 8.02 24.88
N LEU A 11 -7.72 7.24 24.59
CA LEU A 11 -6.55 7.08 25.45
C LEU A 11 -5.75 8.39 25.56
N LYS A 12 -5.52 9.06 24.43
CA LYS A 12 -4.84 10.37 24.37
C LYS A 12 -5.60 11.45 25.14
N ASP A 13 -6.93 11.41 25.11
CA ASP A 13 -7.82 12.31 25.84
C ASP A 13 -7.98 11.93 27.32
N GLY A 14 -7.38 10.83 27.78
CA GLY A 14 -7.48 10.34 29.17
C GLY A 14 -8.88 9.85 29.57
N LYS A 15 -9.73 9.53 28.58
CA LYS A 15 -11.11 9.05 28.80
C LYS A 15 -11.18 7.59 29.19
N ILE A 16 -10.11 6.84 28.92
CA ILE A 16 -9.94 5.41 29.25
C ILE A 16 -8.52 5.19 29.78
N SER A 17 -8.34 4.15 30.59
CA SER A 17 -7.01 3.73 31.05
C SER A 17 -6.23 2.98 29.94
N VAL A 18 -4.92 2.84 30.12
CA VAL A 18 -4.07 2.02 29.22
C VAL A 18 -4.58 0.57 29.17
N GLU A 19 -4.96 0.02 30.32
CA GLU A 19 -5.48 -1.35 30.45
C GLU A 19 -6.85 -1.53 29.76
N GLU A 20 -7.69 -0.48 29.75
CA GLU A 20 -8.96 -0.49 29.02
C GLU A 20 -8.74 -0.37 27.51
N ALA A 21 -7.78 0.46 27.07
CA ALA A 21 -7.41 0.59 25.66
C ALA A 21 -6.84 -0.73 25.11
N GLU A 22 -5.98 -1.42 25.86
CA GLU A 22 -5.43 -2.73 25.50
C GLU A 22 -6.54 -3.79 25.35
N ARG A 23 -7.51 -3.83 26.27
CA ARG A 23 -8.66 -4.74 26.17
C ARG A 23 -9.53 -4.45 24.94
N LEU A 24 -9.79 -3.19 24.63
CA LEU A 24 -10.59 -2.80 23.46
C LEU A 24 -9.87 -3.08 22.14
N LEU A 25 -8.56 -2.88 22.09
CA LEU A 25 -7.74 -3.22 20.92
C LEU A 25 -7.66 -4.74 20.72
N ALA A 26 -7.51 -5.53 21.79
CA ALA A 26 -7.53 -6.98 21.72
C ALA A 26 -8.90 -7.53 21.28
N LEU A 27 -9.99 -6.87 21.68
CA LEU A 27 -11.34 -7.21 21.20
C LEU A 27 -11.50 -6.92 19.70
N LEU A 28 -10.98 -5.79 19.20
CA LEU A 28 -10.98 -5.49 17.76
C LEU A 28 -10.13 -6.46 16.94
N GLU A 29 -9.07 -7.02 17.53
CA GLU A 29 -8.27 -8.07 16.89
C GLU A 29 -9.00 -9.42 16.92
N ALA A 30 -9.73 -9.74 17.99
CA ALA A 30 -10.56 -10.95 18.07
C ALA A 30 -11.81 -10.90 17.18
N GLU A 31 -12.37 -9.71 16.93
CA GLU A 31 -13.54 -9.49 16.06
C GLU A 31 -13.22 -9.65 14.57
N LYS A 32 -11.92 -9.71 14.20
CA LYS A 32 -11.48 -10.07 12.83
C LYS A 32 -11.60 -11.57 12.54
N ASP A 33 -11.70 -12.43 13.56
CA ASP A 33 -11.75 -13.89 13.41
C ASP A 33 -13.16 -14.49 13.60
N GLU A 34 -14.17 -13.69 13.95
CA GLU A 34 -15.56 -14.16 14.08
C GLU A 34 -16.56 -13.15 13.51
N LEU A 35 -17.05 -13.38 12.28
CA LEU A 35 -18.20 -12.67 11.72
C LEU A 35 -19.45 -13.57 11.71
N PRO A 36 -20.50 -13.23 12.49
CA PRO A 36 -21.87 -13.60 12.16
C PRO A 36 -22.73 -12.40 11.72
N GLN A 37 -23.49 -12.67 10.66
CA GLN A 37 -24.58 -11.94 10.00
C GLN A 37 -25.26 -10.77 10.75
N ALA A 38 -25.45 -9.66 10.03
CA ALA A 38 -26.44 -8.63 10.35
C ALA A 38 -27.39 -8.33 9.17
N LYS A 39 -28.65 -8.08 9.55
CA LYS A 39 -29.88 -8.00 8.77
C LYS A 39 -29.99 -6.78 7.85
N GLU A 40 -30.69 -6.98 6.74
CA GLU A 40 -31.09 -6.00 5.73
C GLU A 40 -31.97 -4.83 6.25
N PRO A 41 -31.86 -3.62 5.65
CA PRO A 41 -32.93 -2.65 5.60
C PRO A 41 -33.79 -2.80 4.33
N ALA A 42 -35.11 -2.64 4.49
CA ALA A 42 -36.12 -2.77 3.45
C ALA A 42 -35.95 -1.78 2.29
N PHE A 43 -35.88 -2.31 1.06
CA PHE A 43 -35.94 -1.53 -0.19
C PHE A 43 -37.34 -1.59 -0.83
N MET A 44 -37.83 -0.41 -1.23
CA MET A 44 -39.04 -0.23 -2.02
C MET A 44 -38.86 -0.77 -3.45
N LEU A 45 -39.85 -1.54 -3.93
CA LEU A 45 -39.89 -2.10 -5.29
C LEU A 45 -40.03 -1.00 -6.36
N PRO A 46 -39.26 -1.04 -7.47
CA PRO A 46 -39.57 -0.28 -8.66
C PRO A 46 -40.71 -0.95 -9.47
N LEU A 47 -41.50 -0.13 -10.16
CA LEU A 47 -42.59 -0.55 -11.06
C LEU A 47 -42.06 -1.42 -12.21
N ILE A 48 -42.66 -2.59 -12.40
CA ILE A 48 -42.35 -3.57 -13.45
C ILE A 48 -42.86 -3.05 -14.81
N PRO A 49 -42.02 -2.99 -15.87
CA PRO A 49 -42.50 -2.74 -17.24
C PRO A 49 -43.26 -3.96 -17.79
N PRO A 50 -44.24 -3.78 -18.71
CA PRO A 50 -45.05 -4.89 -19.22
C PRO A 50 -44.18 -5.91 -19.98
N ALA A 51 -44.52 -7.20 -19.80
CA ALA A 51 -43.80 -8.33 -20.38
C ALA A 51 -43.78 -8.32 -21.92
N PRO A 52 -42.67 -8.72 -22.56
CA PRO A 52 -42.63 -8.93 -24.00
C PRO A 52 -43.53 -10.11 -24.43
N PRO A 53 -44.05 -10.12 -25.68
CA PRO A 53 -44.90 -11.20 -26.16
C PRO A 53 -44.16 -12.53 -26.23
N HIS A 54 -44.84 -13.62 -25.86
CA HIS A 54 -44.29 -14.97 -25.84
C HIS A 54 -43.77 -15.42 -27.23
N PRO A 55 -42.63 -16.14 -27.28
CA PRO A 55 -42.17 -16.78 -28.51
C PRO A 55 -43.12 -17.93 -28.94
N PRO A 56 -43.13 -18.32 -30.23
CA PRO A 56 -43.96 -19.40 -30.72
C PRO A 56 -43.57 -20.74 -30.07
N ILE A 57 -44.58 -21.53 -29.73
CA ILE A 57 -44.45 -22.87 -29.12
C ILE A 57 -43.74 -23.81 -30.11
N PRO A 58 -42.57 -24.38 -29.78
CA PRO A 58 -41.91 -25.39 -30.61
C PRO A 58 -42.65 -26.74 -30.52
N PRO A 59 -42.44 -27.65 -31.50
CA PRO A 59 -43.25 -28.86 -31.65
C PRO A 59 -43.20 -29.76 -30.41
N HIS A 60 -44.38 -30.28 -30.04
CA HIS A 60 -44.60 -31.14 -28.90
C HIS A 60 -43.66 -32.36 -28.89
N ILE A 61 -42.97 -32.58 -27.77
CA ILE A 61 -42.51 -33.92 -27.40
C ILE A 61 -43.79 -34.78 -27.33
N PRO A 62 -43.87 -35.93 -28.04
CA PRO A 62 -45.06 -36.76 -27.99
C PRO A 62 -45.31 -37.22 -26.55
N PHE A 63 -46.48 -36.84 -26.01
CA PHE A 63 -46.91 -37.32 -24.71
C PHE A 63 -47.00 -38.86 -24.76
N PRO A 64 -46.40 -39.59 -23.80
CA PRO A 64 -46.67 -41.02 -23.70
C PRO A 64 -48.16 -41.25 -23.43
N PRO A 65 -48.71 -42.41 -23.83
CA PRO A 65 -50.09 -42.75 -23.52
C PRO A 65 -50.26 -42.74 -22.00
N LYS A 66 -51.29 -42.02 -21.52
CA LYS A 66 -51.67 -42.05 -20.10
C LYS A 66 -51.81 -43.51 -19.63
N PRO A 67 -51.41 -43.85 -18.40
CA PRO A 67 -51.80 -45.13 -17.81
C PRO A 67 -53.33 -45.28 -17.91
N PRO A 68 -53.85 -46.53 -18.01
CA PRO A 68 -55.26 -46.78 -18.28
C PRO A 68 -56.17 -45.94 -17.38
N ASN A 69 -57.10 -45.25 -18.03
CA ASN A 69 -57.94 -44.19 -17.50
C ASN A 69 -58.54 -44.55 -16.12
N VAL A 70 -57.96 -44.04 -15.03
CA VAL A 70 -58.61 -44.05 -13.72
C VAL A 70 -59.47 -42.79 -13.67
N SER A 71 -60.78 -42.93 -13.90
CA SER A 71 -61.69 -41.79 -13.82
C SER A 71 -61.82 -41.32 -12.36
N TRP A 72 -61.03 -40.33 -11.97
CA TRP A 72 -61.05 -39.77 -10.61
C TRP A 72 -62.32 -38.98 -10.26
N ARG A 73 -63.22 -38.82 -11.23
CA ARG A 73 -64.55 -38.25 -11.03
C ARG A 73 -65.58 -39.34 -11.26
N GLU A 74 -66.09 -39.92 -10.18
CA GLU A 74 -67.43 -40.57 -10.03
C GLU A 74 -67.46 -41.84 -9.16
N HIS A 75 -66.75 -41.97 -8.04
CA HIS A 75 -67.06 -43.04 -7.07
C HIS A 75 -67.50 -42.49 -5.71
N LYS A 76 -68.83 -42.34 -5.55
CA LYS A 76 -69.49 -42.29 -4.24
C LYS A 76 -69.34 -43.65 -3.55
N LEU A 77 -68.18 -43.90 -2.96
CA LEU A 77 -67.99 -44.99 -2.00
C LEU A 77 -68.15 -44.45 -0.59
N ASN A 78 -69.16 -44.98 0.10
CA ASN A 78 -69.53 -44.68 1.47
C ASN A 78 -68.67 -45.51 2.41
N PHE A 79 -67.68 -44.91 3.07
CA PHE A 79 -67.01 -45.55 4.21
C PHE A 79 -66.92 -44.57 5.38
N LYS A 80 -67.73 -44.85 6.40
CA LYS A 80 -67.64 -44.20 7.71
C LYS A 80 -66.39 -44.70 8.43
N ARG A 81 -65.39 -43.83 8.60
CA ARG A 81 -64.60 -43.70 9.84
C ARG A 81 -63.75 -42.42 9.75
N LYS A 82 -64.25 -41.36 10.38
CA LYS A 82 -63.51 -40.11 10.62
C LYS A 82 -62.41 -40.40 11.63
N ARG A 83 -61.16 -40.50 11.19
CA ARG A 83 -60.00 -40.12 12.02
C ARG A 83 -59.65 -38.69 11.61
N ARG A 84 -59.49 -37.81 12.61
CA ARG A 84 -59.35 -36.36 12.45
C ARG A 84 -58.26 -36.06 11.42
N ILE A 85 -58.73 -35.51 10.31
CA ILE A 85 -58.01 -34.95 9.18
C ILE A 85 -57.33 -33.68 9.68
N SER A 86 -56.05 -33.45 9.35
CA SER A 86 -55.42 -32.14 9.47
C SER A 86 -56.25 -31.12 8.66
N GLU A 87 -56.61 -29.97 9.25
CA GLU A 87 -57.43 -28.97 8.57
C GLU A 87 -56.83 -28.64 7.18
N GLY A 88 -57.59 -28.88 6.10
CA GLY A 88 -57.19 -28.55 4.72
C GLY A 88 -57.00 -29.72 3.75
N TRP A 89 -56.93 -30.99 4.19
CA TRP A 89 -56.73 -32.15 3.30
C TRP A 89 -58.03 -32.89 2.97
N SER A 90 -58.52 -32.84 1.72
CA SER A 90 -59.80 -33.47 1.32
C SER A 90 -59.67 -34.76 0.48
N ILE A 91 -58.46 -35.20 0.15
CA ILE A 91 -58.18 -36.32 -0.76
C ILE A 91 -58.25 -37.65 0.01
N ARG A 92 -58.90 -38.68 -0.58
CA ARG A 92 -58.96 -40.01 0.04
C ARG A 92 -57.62 -40.74 -0.10
N THR A 93 -57.16 -41.45 0.93
CA THR A 93 -55.92 -42.26 0.88
C THR A 93 -55.92 -43.26 -0.28
N SER A 94 -57.09 -43.81 -0.65
CA SER A 94 -57.25 -44.69 -1.81
C SER A 94 -57.01 -44.01 -3.15
N GLU A 95 -57.32 -42.70 -3.25
CA GLU A 95 -57.09 -41.91 -4.47
C GLU A 95 -55.60 -41.61 -4.64
N LEU A 96 -54.90 -41.26 -3.56
CA LEU A 96 -53.46 -41.05 -3.56
C LEU A 96 -52.68 -42.34 -3.85
N LEU A 97 -53.05 -43.45 -3.21
CA LEU A 97 -52.43 -44.77 -3.44
C LEU A 97 -52.56 -45.21 -4.90
N ALA A 98 -53.75 -45.12 -5.47
CA ALA A 98 -53.96 -45.55 -6.85
C ALA A 98 -53.28 -44.62 -7.86
N ALA A 99 -53.07 -43.33 -7.55
CA ALA A 99 -52.22 -42.45 -8.36
C ALA A 99 -50.75 -42.89 -8.32
N LEU A 100 -50.18 -43.10 -7.13
CA LEU A 100 -48.79 -43.56 -6.96
C LEU A 100 -48.54 -44.89 -7.70
N GLN A 101 -49.42 -45.88 -7.53
CA GLN A 101 -49.36 -47.17 -8.23
C GLN A 101 -49.46 -47.02 -9.75
N ALA A 102 -50.31 -46.13 -10.26
CA ALA A 102 -50.45 -45.88 -11.69
C ALA A 102 -49.16 -45.31 -12.33
N PHE A 103 -48.28 -44.73 -11.53
CA PHE A 103 -46.97 -44.21 -11.94
C PHE A 103 -45.81 -45.10 -11.48
N GLY A 104 -46.08 -46.34 -11.07
CA GLY A 104 -45.05 -47.34 -10.72
C GLY A 104 -44.44 -47.19 -9.32
N ILE A 105 -45.07 -46.40 -8.44
CA ILE A 105 -44.69 -46.29 -7.03
C ILE A 105 -45.59 -47.24 -6.24
N ASP A 106 -45.07 -48.46 -6.06
CA ASP A 106 -45.70 -49.54 -5.32
C ASP A 106 -45.03 -49.75 -3.95
N ASP A 107 -45.65 -50.55 -3.07
CA ASP A 107 -45.10 -50.98 -1.77
C ASP A 107 -44.84 -49.85 -0.73
N LEU A 108 -45.85 -49.00 -0.53
CA LEU A 108 -45.79 -47.85 0.36
C LEU A 108 -46.12 -48.19 1.82
N ASP A 109 -45.33 -47.64 2.74
CA ASP A 109 -45.64 -47.73 4.17
C ASP A 109 -46.56 -46.59 4.67
N VAL A 110 -46.97 -46.69 5.94
CA VAL A 110 -47.89 -45.72 6.56
C VAL A 110 -47.22 -44.35 6.72
N ASP A 111 -45.92 -44.33 6.98
CA ASP A 111 -45.15 -43.12 7.25
C ASP A 111 -44.91 -42.34 5.95
N GLU A 112 -44.64 -43.03 4.82
CA GLU A 112 -44.53 -42.43 3.49
C GLU A 112 -45.84 -41.78 3.02
N LEU A 113 -46.98 -42.46 3.21
CA LEU A 113 -48.29 -41.88 2.91
C LEU A 113 -48.62 -40.68 3.80
N GLU A 114 -48.21 -40.72 5.07
CA GLU A 114 -48.34 -39.59 5.97
C GLU A 114 -47.45 -38.42 5.53
N ASN A 115 -46.22 -38.70 5.10
CA ASN A 115 -45.27 -37.70 4.63
C ASN A 115 -45.78 -36.96 3.38
N LEU A 116 -46.24 -37.71 2.37
CA LEU A 116 -46.88 -37.16 1.17
C LEU A 116 -48.07 -36.25 1.51
N ARG A 117 -48.88 -36.66 2.51
CA ARG A 117 -50.02 -35.87 2.97
C ARG A 117 -49.59 -34.59 3.70
N ILE A 118 -48.59 -34.67 4.58
CA ILE A 118 -48.07 -33.53 5.35
C ILE A 118 -47.54 -32.46 4.39
N HIS A 119 -46.82 -32.87 3.35
CA HIS A 119 -46.25 -31.96 2.35
C HIS A 119 -47.21 -31.60 1.21
N HIS A 120 -48.47 -32.03 1.30
CA HIS A 120 -49.51 -31.73 0.35
C HIS A 120 -49.30 -32.25 -1.09
N VAL A 121 -48.66 -33.41 -1.25
CA VAL A 121 -48.47 -34.06 -2.56
C VAL A 121 -49.77 -34.70 -3.05
N THR A 122 -50.37 -34.13 -4.09
CA THR A 122 -51.69 -34.56 -4.60
C THR A 122 -51.60 -35.46 -5.83
N PRO A 123 -52.63 -36.28 -6.14
CA PRO A 123 -52.70 -37.01 -7.41
C PRO A 123 -52.51 -36.13 -8.64
N ASP A 124 -53.14 -34.95 -8.65
CA ASP A 124 -53.03 -33.98 -9.75
C ASP A 124 -51.58 -33.49 -9.92
N TYR A 125 -50.85 -33.29 -8.82
CA TYR A 125 -49.44 -32.90 -8.86
C TYR A 125 -48.55 -34.03 -9.37
N ILE A 126 -48.78 -35.28 -8.94
CA ILE A 126 -48.04 -36.46 -9.42
C ILE A 126 -48.26 -36.64 -10.92
N GLU A 127 -49.52 -36.58 -11.37
CA GLU A 127 -49.87 -36.65 -12.79
C GLU A 127 -49.21 -35.52 -13.58
N ALA A 128 -49.24 -34.29 -13.08
CA ALA A 128 -48.63 -33.14 -13.75
C ALA A 128 -47.09 -33.27 -13.85
N MET A 129 -46.41 -33.82 -12.84
CA MET A 129 -44.97 -34.08 -12.88
C MET A 129 -44.60 -35.19 -13.87
N TRP A 130 -45.43 -36.22 -13.97
CA TRP A 130 -45.27 -37.24 -14.99
C TRP A 130 -45.53 -36.69 -16.40
N GLU A 131 -46.59 -35.88 -16.59
CA GLU A 131 -46.87 -35.19 -17.85
C GLU A 131 -45.74 -34.22 -18.24
N ALA A 132 -45.03 -33.66 -17.26
CA ALA A 132 -43.84 -32.83 -17.47
C ALA A 132 -42.62 -33.60 -17.99
N GLY A 133 -42.62 -34.93 -17.92
CA GLY A 133 -41.58 -35.79 -18.48
C GLY A 133 -40.84 -36.66 -17.47
N LEU A 134 -41.07 -36.48 -16.16
CA LEU A 134 -40.42 -37.31 -15.13
C LEU A 134 -40.97 -38.74 -15.16
N ARG A 135 -40.06 -39.71 -15.23
CA ARG A 135 -40.41 -41.14 -15.34
C ARG A 135 -40.07 -41.94 -14.09
N GLU A 136 -38.97 -41.61 -13.43
CA GLU A 136 -38.52 -42.28 -12.20
C GLU A 136 -38.85 -41.39 -11.00
N LEU A 137 -40.04 -41.53 -10.45
CA LEU A 137 -40.48 -40.75 -9.29
C LEU A 137 -40.42 -41.64 -8.04
N SER A 138 -39.74 -41.16 -6.98
CA SER A 138 -39.88 -41.72 -5.63
C SER A 138 -40.83 -40.86 -4.79
N THR A 139 -41.36 -41.43 -3.71
CA THR A 139 -42.13 -40.67 -2.71
C THR A 139 -41.32 -39.52 -2.14
N GLU A 140 -40.05 -39.78 -1.83
CA GLU A 140 -39.07 -38.80 -1.36
C GLU A 140 -38.91 -37.64 -2.37
N ALA A 141 -38.61 -37.93 -3.63
CA ALA A 141 -38.42 -36.89 -4.65
C ALA A 141 -39.69 -36.06 -4.87
N LEU A 142 -40.88 -36.68 -4.83
CA LEU A 142 -42.15 -35.97 -4.94
C LEU A 142 -42.40 -35.03 -3.75
N VAL A 143 -42.06 -35.48 -2.54
CA VAL A 143 -42.13 -34.66 -1.33
C VAL A 143 -41.15 -33.50 -1.43
N ASP A 144 -39.89 -33.74 -1.78
CA ASP A 144 -38.85 -32.71 -1.88
C ASP A 144 -39.18 -31.67 -2.95
N MET A 145 -39.62 -32.12 -4.14
CA MET A 145 -40.09 -31.22 -5.20
C MET A 145 -41.22 -30.32 -4.70
N GLN A 146 -42.16 -30.89 -3.96
CA GLN A 146 -43.31 -30.15 -3.43
C GLN A 146 -42.88 -29.17 -2.32
N ILE A 147 -41.98 -29.57 -1.42
CA ILE A 147 -41.40 -28.71 -0.37
C ILE A 147 -40.69 -27.50 -1.00
N HIS A 148 -39.91 -27.73 -2.06
CA HIS A 148 -39.14 -26.69 -2.75
C HIS A 148 -39.95 -25.94 -3.83
N GLY A 149 -41.26 -26.22 -3.92
CA GLY A 149 -42.17 -25.53 -4.82
C GLY A 149 -41.80 -25.70 -6.30
N ILE A 150 -41.25 -26.85 -6.66
CA ILE A 150 -40.98 -27.22 -8.05
C ILE A 150 -42.31 -27.45 -8.74
N LYS A 151 -42.48 -26.85 -9.91
CA LYS A 151 -43.69 -26.92 -10.70
C LYS A 151 -43.45 -27.69 -12.01
N PRO A 152 -44.50 -28.25 -12.63
CA PRO A 152 -44.39 -28.99 -13.88
C PRO A 152 -43.72 -28.20 -15.02
N ASP A 153 -43.95 -26.89 -15.09
CA ASP A 153 -43.32 -25.99 -16.08
C ASP A 153 -41.80 -25.86 -15.88
N TYR A 154 -41.34 -25.80 -14.63
CA TYR A 154 -39.91 -25.82 -14.30
C TYR A 154 -39.28 -27.15 -14.76
N VAL A 155 -39.91 -28.28 -14.44
CA VAL A 155 -39.46 -29.62 -14.85
C VAL A 155 -39.38 -29.74 -16.38
N GLN A 156 -40.43 -29.32 -17.09
CA GLN A 156 -40.45 -29.31 -18.55
C GLN A 156 -39.31 -28.49 -19.15
N ALA A 157 -39.03 -27.32 -18.57
CA ALA A 157 -37.92 -26.49 -19.02
C ALA A 157 -36.56 -27.18 -18.82
N MET A 158 -36.33 -27.84 -17.67
CA MET A 158 -35.11 -28.61 -17.43
C MET A 158 -34.97 -29.75 -18.43
N LEU A 159 -35.98 -30.62 -18.55
CA LEU A 159 -35.92 -31.80 -19.40
C LEU A 159 -35.87 -31.47 -20.89
N ARG A 160 -36.32 -30.29 -21.30
CA ARG A 160 -36.14 -29.80 -22.67
C ARG A 160 -34.68 -29.58 -23.01
N ARG A 161 -33.87 -29.07 -22.08
CA ARG A 161 -32.44 -28.82 -22.28
C ARG A 161 -31.57 -30.03 -21.90
N PHE A 162 -32.00 -30.77 -20.88
CA PHE A 162 -31.30 -31.91 -20.28
C PHE A 162 -32.27 -33.11 -20.18
N PRO A 163 -32.51 -33.84 -21.29
CA PRO A 163 -33.51 -34.90 -21.33
C PRO A 163 -33.30 -36.03 -20.32
N ASP A 164 -32.07 -36.23 -19.89
CA ASP A 164 -31.66 -37.30 -18.97
C ASP A 164 -31.54 -36.84 -17.50
N ALA A 165 -31.90 -35.59 -17.19
CA ALA A 165 -31.81 -35.06 -15.83
C ALA A 165 -32.72 -35.82 -14.87
N SER A 166 -32.15 -36.31 -13.77
CA SER A 166 -32.88 -37.00 -12.71
C SER A 166 -33.71 -36.02 -11.86
N PRO A 167 -34.74 -36.51 -11.14
CA PRO A 167 -35.49 -35.70 -10.18
C PRO A 167 -34.57 -35.00 -9.17
N HIS A 168 -33.55 -35.71 -8.65
CA HIS A 168 -32.61 -35.16 -7.68
C HIS A 168 -31.78 -34.01 -8.26
N GLU A 169 -31.29 -34.11 -9.50
CA GLU A 169 -30.55 -33.02 -10.14
C GLU A 169 -31.45 -31.79 -10.40
N ILE A 170 -32.71 -32.00 -10.77
CA ILE A 170 -33.69 -30.91 -10.94
C ILE A 170 -33.99 -30.22 -9.60
N ILE A 171 -34.09 -31.00 -8.51
CA ILE A 171 -34.21 -30.48 -7.15
C ILE A 171 -32.95 -29.70 -6.76
N ASP A 172 -31.77 -30.24 -7.01
CA ASP A 172 -30.48 -29.61 -6.70
C ASP A 172 -30.36 -28.23 -7.36
N LEU A 173 -30.63 -28.14 -8.67
CA LEU A 173 -30.63 -26.85 -9.38
C LEU A 173 -31.61 -25.85 -8.77
N ARG A 174 -32.80 -26.32 -8.38
CA ARG A 174 -33.81 -25.45 -7.76
C ARG A 174 -33.35 -24.91 -6.41
N LEU A 175 -32.73 -25.77 -5.60
CA LEU A 175 -32.16 -25.40 -4.31
C LEU A 175 -31.07 -24.33 -4.45
N HIS A 176 -30.26 -24.45 -5.50
CA HIS A 176 -29.24 -23.48 -5.88
C HIS A 176 -29.79 -22.25 -6.62
N GLY A 177 -31.11 -22.07 -6.66
CA GLY A 177 -31.75 -20.84 -7.13
C GLY A 177 -31.83 -20.71 -8.66
N VAL A 178 -31.55 -21.78 -9.41
CA VAL A 178 -31.69 -21.81 -10.86
C VAL A 178 -33.16 -21.61 -11.22
N LYS A 179 -33.43 -20.64 -12.12
CA LYS A 179 -34.78 -20.30 -12.60
C LYS A 179 -34.94 -20.74 -14.05
N THR A 180 -36.17 -21.03 -14.45
CA THR A 180 -36.50 -21.34 -15.86
C THR A 180 -35.99 -20.26 -16.82
N SER A 181 -36.23 -18.97 -16.50
CA SER A 181 -35.77 -17.85 -17.32
C SER A 181 -34.25 -17.79 -17.45
N TYR A 182 -33.51 -18.23 -16.42
CA TYR A 182 -32.06 -18.25 -16.43
C TYR A 182 -31.52 -19.26 -17.45
N ILE A 183 -32.09 -20.46 -17.49
CA ILE A 183 -31.72 -21.50 -18.45
C ILE A 183 -32.12 -21.12 -19.88
N GLU A 184 -33.33 -20.58 -20.05
CA GLU A 184 -33.80 -20.09 -21.35
C GLU A 184 -32.88 -19.00 -21.90
N GLU A 185 -32.40 -18.09 -21.05
CA GLU A 185 -31.46 -17.06 -21.48
C GLU A 185 -30.06 -17.60 -21.82
N LEU A 186 -29.67 -18.75 -21.28
CA LEU A 186 -28.40 -19.43 -21.53
C LEU A 186 -28.42 -20.42 -22.70
N GLU A 187 -29.52 -20.49 -23.47
CA GLU A 187 -29.76 -21.49 -24.55
C GLU A 187 -28.61 -21.66 -25.57
N LEU A 188 -27.74 -20.66 -25.73
CA LEU A 188 -26.63 -20.67 -26.69
C LEU A 188 -25.35 -21.34 -26.17
N ALA A 189 -25.28 -21.73 -24.90
CA ALA A 189 -24.08 -22.29 -24.28
C ALA A 189 -24.15 -23.81 -24.12
N ASP A 190 -23.06 -24.51 -24.45
CA ASP A 190 -22.90 -25.93 -24.18
C ASP A 190 -22.45 -26.11 -22.71
N LEU A 191 -23.43 -26.13 -21.81
CA LEU A 191 -23.23 -26.21 -20.36
C LEU A 191 -23.79 -27.52 -19.83
N THR A 192 -23.13 -28.10 -18.84
CA THR A 192 -23.64 -29.22 -18.06
C THR A 192 -24.60 -28.74 -16.96
N LEU A 193 -25.33 -29.68 -16.33
CA LEU A 193 -26.14 -29.36 -15.15
C LEU A 193 -25.29 -28.80 -14.00
N ASN A 194 -24.08 -29.32 -13.82
CA ASN A 194 -23.17 -28.82 -12.80
C ASN A 194 -22.73 -27.38 -13.10
N ASP A 195 -22.42 -27.06 -14.35
CA ASP A 195 -22.05 -25.68 -14.72
C ASP A 195 -23.18 -24.69 -14.46
N LEU A 196 -24.44 -25.07 -14.72
CA LEU A 196 -25.59 -24.22 -14.40
C LEU A 196 -25.75 -23.97 -12.91
N LYS A 197 -25.51 -25.00 -12.10
CA LYS A 197 -25.52 -24.90 -10.64
C LYS A 197 -24.41 -23.96 -10.16
N GLU A 198 -23.17 -24.19 -10.59
CA GLU A 198 -22.04 -23.35 -10.20
C GLU A 198 -22.22 -21.91 -10.69
N PHE A 199 -22.71 -21.71 -11.90
CA PHE A 199 -23.04 -20.39 -12.41
C PHE A 199 -24.07 -19.67 -11.52
N ALA A 200 -25.10 -20.37 -11.05
CA ALA A 200 -26.08 -19.78 -10.14
C ALA A 200 -25.47 -19.45 -8.76
N ASN A 201 -24.61 -20.34 -8.23
CA ASN A 201 -23.90 -20.13 -6.96
C ASN A 201 -22.99 -18.91 -6.99
N HIS A 202 -22.25 -18.76 -8.09
CA HIS A 202 -21.26 -17.71 -8.31
C HIS A 202 -21.85 -16.45 -8.99
N GLY A 203 -23.17 -16.41 -9.17
CA GLY A 203 -23.87 -15.24 -9.70
C GLY A 203 -23.54 -14.89 -11.15
N VAL A 204 -23.02 -15.85 -11.93
CA VAL A 204 -22.76 -15.69 -13.36
C VAL A 204 -24.07 -15.28 -14.03
N ARG A 205 -24.05 -14.21 -14.83
CA ARG A 205 -25.26 -13.68 -15.48
C ARG A 205 -25.33 -14.13 -16.93
N PRO A 206 -26.52 -14.36 -17.52
CA PRO A 206 -26.62 -14.75 -18.93
C PRO A 206 -26.02 -13.72 -19.88
N LYS A 207 -26.04 -12.44 -19.49
CA LYS A 207 -25.35 -11.37 -20.24
C LYS A 207 -23.83 -11.59 -20.30
N LEU A 208 -23.18 -12.05 -19.24
CA LEU A 208 -21.74 -12.33 -19.22
C LEU A 208 -21.41 -13.44 -20.22
N VAL A 209 -22.12 -14.56 -20.15
CA VAL A 209 -21.96 -15.70 -21.06
C VAL A 209 -22.14 -15.28 -22.52
N LYS A 210 -23.21 -14.53 -22.83
CA LYS A 210 -23.45 -14.00 -24.18
C LYS A 210 -22.35 -13.07 -24.66
N THR A 211 -21.82 -12.23 -23.79
CA THR A 211 -20.75 -11.29 -24.12
C THR A 211 -19.49 -12.03 -24.53
N ILE A 212 -19.10 -13.03 -23.73
CA ILE A 212 -17.95 -13.89 -24.00
C ILE A 212 -18.10 -14.63 -25.33
N GLN A 213 -19.28 -15.17 -25.61
CA GLN A 213 -19.59 -15.85 -26.87
C GLN A 213 -19.50 -14.90 -28.09
N VAL A 214 -20.09 -13.71 -27.99
CA VAL A 214 -20.13 -12.74 -29.11
C VAL A 214 -18.74 -12.23 -29.46
N LEU A 215 -17.88 -12.01 -28.46
CA LEU A 215 -16.52 -11.52 -28.67
C LEU A 215 -15.57 -12.57 -29.26
N GLY A 216 -16.05 -13.78 -29.54
CA GLY A 216 -15.21 -14.83 -30.11
C GLY A 216 -14.14 -15.32 -29.12
N LEU A 217 -14.32 -15.07 -27.82
CA LEU A 217 -13.49 -15.59 -26.74
C LEU A 217 -13.83 -17.07 -26.48
N GLU A 218 -14.08 -17.83 -27.55
CA GLU A 218 -14.71 -19.17 -27.57
C GLU A 218 -13.84 -20.28 -26.93
N LYS A 219 -12.71 -19.92 -26.32
CA LYS A 219 -11.87 -20.82 -25.52
C LYS A 219 -12.07 -20.67 -24.01
N ILE A 220 -12.92 -19.74 -23.58
CA ILE A 220 -13.21 -19.53 -22.16
C ILE A 220 -14.09 -20.68 -21.64
N THR A 221 -13.62 -21.31 -20.58
CA THR A 221 -14.27 -22.41 -19.85
C THR A 221 -15.34 -21.88 -18.90
N PRO A 222 -16.29 -22.72 -18.46
CA PRO A 222 -17.24 -22.34 -17.40
C PRO A 222 -16.56 -21.82 -16.13
N ASP A 223 -15.46 -22.45 -15.70
CA ASP A 223 -14.69 -22.04 -14.52
C ASP A 223 -14.13 -20.62 -14.67
N GLU A 224 -13.59 -20.26 -15.84
CA GLU A 224 -13.12 -18.89 -16.12
C GLU A 224 -14.28 -17.87 -16.13
N MET A 225 -15.50 -18.26 -16.54
CA MET A 225 -16.67 -17.38 -16.43
C MET A 225 -17.09 -17.15 -14.98
N ILE A 226 -16.94 -18.18 -14.15
CA ILE A 226 -17.13 -18.10 -12.69
C ILE A 226 -16.10 -17.15 -12.09
N GLU A 227 -14.83 -17.30 -12.43
CA GLU A 227 -13.76 -16.40 -11.95
C GLU A 227 -14.04 -14.94 -12.33
N LEU A 228 -14.43 -14.65 -13.58
CA LEU A 228 -14.84 -13.31 -13.98
C LEU A 228 -15.99 -12.77 -13.12
N SER A 229 -16.98 -13.60 -12.81
CA SER A 229 -18.13 -13.22 -11.97
C SER A 229 -17.72 -12.96 -10.52
N ASP A 230 -16.92 -13.84 -9.93
CA ASP A 230 -16.44 -13.76 -8.55
C ASP A 230 -15.57 -12.51 -8.33
N HIS A 231 -14.77 -12.15 -9.33
CA HIS A 231 -13.97 -10.91 -9.33
C HIS A 231 -14.76 -9.66 -9.76
N GLY A 232 -16.07 -9.79 -9.99
CA GLY A 232 -16.95 -8.66 -10.31
C GLY A 232 -16.69 -8.03 -11.69
N VAL A 233 -16.06 -8.76 -12.60
CA VAL A 233 -15.77 -8.29 -13.96
C VAL A 233 -17.06 -8.20 -14.75
N SER A 234 -17.47 -6.97 -15.07
CA SER A 234 -18.76 -6.75 -15.73
C SER A 234 -18.70 -7.03 -17.23
N PRO A 235 -19.81 -7.49 -17.87
CA PRO A 235 -19.84 -7.69 -19.32
C PRO A 235 -19.48 -6.43 -20.12
N ARG A 236 -19.94 -5.26 -19.64
CA ARG A 236 -19.61 -3.97 -20.26
C ARG A 236 -18.11 -3.67 -20.22
N PHE A 237 -17.44 -4.01 -19.12
CA PHE A 237 -16.00 -3.86 -19.00
C PHE A 237 -15.27 -4.74 -20.01
N ILE A 238 -15.68 -6.00 -20.15
CA ILE A 238 -15.10 -6.93 -21.13
C ILE A 238 -15.28 -6.39 -22.55
N GLU A 239 -16.49 -5.94 -22.93
CA GLU A 239 -16.76 -5.34 -24.24
C GLU A 239 -15.83 -4.15 -24.55
N GLU A 240 -15.77 -3.17 -23.63
CA GLU A 240 -14.98 -1.95 -23.82
C GLU A 240 -13.46 -2.26 -23.85
N MET A 241 -12.98 -3.16 -22.99
CA MET A 241 -11.57 -3.55 -22.94
C MET A 241 -11.15 -4.39 -24.16
N ALA A 242 -12.02 -5.29 -24.63
CA ALA A 242 -11.75 -6.09 -25.81
C ALA A 242 -11.63 -5.21 -27.07
N GLU A 243 -12.44 -4.17 -27.20
CA GLU A 243 -12.31 -3.18 -28.28
C GLU A 243 -11.00 -2.38 -28.15
N LEU A 244 -10.63 -1.94 -26.95
CA LEU A 244 -9.42 -1.17 -26.72
C LEU A 244 -8.12 -1.97 -26.86
N MET A 245 -8.20 -3.30 -26.79
CA MET A 245 -7.04 -4.19 -26.80
C MET A 245 -7.08 -5.19 -27.96
N ASP A 246 -7.84 -4.90 -29.03
CA ASP A 246 -7.95 -5.70 -30.24
C ASP A 246 -8.28 -7.19 -29.99
N ASN A 247 -9.13 -7.46 -28.99
CA ASN A 247 -9.51 -8.79 -28.50
C ASN A 247 -8.34 -9.68 -28.05
N ASN A 248 -7.24 -9.08 -27.61
CA ASN A 248 -6.01 -9.78 -27.24
C ASN A 248 -5.77 -9.81 -25.71
N LEU A 249 -6.84 -10.05 -24.93
CA LEU A 249 -6.74 -10.19 -23.47
C LEU A 249 -7.14 -11.60 -23.05
N SER A 250 -6.37 -12.18 -22.14
CA SER A 250 -6.76 -13.39 -21.41
C SER A 250 -7.77 -13.06 -20.30
N VAL A 251 -8.39 -14.10 -19.73
CA VAL A 251 -9.28 -13.97 -18.57
C VAL A 251 -8.52 -13.43 -17.35
N ASP A 252 -7.34 -13.98 -17.08
CA ASP A 252 -6.46 -13.51 -16.01
C ASP A 252 -6.13 -12.02 -16.15
N GLU A 253 -5.83 -11.56 -17.36
CA GLU A 253 -5.53 -10.14 -17.63
C GLU A 253 -6.77 -9.26 -17.41
N LEU A 254 -7.97 -9.70 -17.84
CA LEU A 254 -9.21 -8.97 -17.57
C LEU A 254 -9.48 -8.84 -16.07
N ILE A 255 -9.29 -9.93 -15.31
CA ILE A 255 -9.44 -9.94 -13.85
C ILE A 255 -8.41 -9.02 -13.20
N GLN A 256 -7.14 -9.10 -13.63
CA GLN A 256 -6.05 -8.29 -13.09
C GLN A 256 -6.31 -6.80 -13.32
N LEU A 257 -6.68 -6.41 -14.54
CA LEU A 257 -7.01 -5.03 -14.89
C LEU A 257 -8.20 -4.50 -14.05
N ALA A 258 -9.28 -5.28 -13.96
CA ALA A 258 -10.45 -4.91 -13.18
C ALA A 258 -10.14 -4.75 -11.68
N THR A 259 -9.40 -5.70 -11.11
CA THR A 259 -9.06 -5.73 -9.67
C THR A 259 -8.17 -4.55 -9.27
N HIS A 260 -7.25 -4.13 -10.14
CA HIS A 260 -6.36 -2.98 -9.88
C HIS A 260 -6.97 -1.65 -10.34
N GLY A 261 -8.24 -1.62 -10.72
CA GLY A 261 -8.94 -0.38 -11.08
C GLY A 261 -8.45 0.25 -12.39
N VAL A 262 -7.85 -0.55 -13.28
CA VAL A 262 -7.57 -0.14 -14.67
C VAL A 262 -8.91 -0.14 -15.40
N ARG A 263 -9.39 1.04 -15.80
CA ARG A 263 -10.70 1.22 -16.42
C ARG A 263 -10.56 1.59 -17.90
N PRO A 264 -11.57 1.34 -18.75
CA PRO A 264 -11.51 1.64 -20.18
C PRO A 264 -11.19 3.11 -20.50
N ASP A 265 -11.70 4.06 -19.72
CA ASP A 265 -11.38 5.49 -19.83
C ASP A 265 -9.89 5.77 -19.58
N TYR A 266 -9.32 5.16 -18.55
CA TYR A 266 -7.89 5.26 -18.25
C TYR A 266 -7.03 4.70 -19.40
N VAL A 267 -7.36 3.52 -19.92
CA VAL A 267 -6.63 2.92 -21.06
C VAL A 267 -6.71 3.81 -22.29
N LYS A 268 -7.89 4.35 -22.60
CA LYS A 268 -8.08 5.28 -23.71
C LYS A 268 -7.22 6.53 -23.56
N GLU A 269 -7.22 7.16 -22.38
CA GLU A 269 -6.40 8.34 -22.11
C GLU A 269 -4.89 8.04 -22.22
N LEU A 270 -4.42 6.87 -21.76
CA LEU A 270 -3.02 6.46 -21.95
C LEU A 270 -2.66 6.35 -23.45
N ARG A 271 -3.53 5.74 -24.26
CA ARG A 271 -3.31 5.65 -25.72
C ARG A 271 -3.27 7.03 -26.38
N GLU A 272 -4.16 7.95 -25.99
CA GLU A 272 -4.16 9.34 -26.48
C GLU A 272 -2.88 10.11 -26.12
N LEU A 273 -2.17 9.68 -25.07
CA LEU A 273 -0.87 10.22 -24.65
C LEU A 273 0.33 9.50 -25.29
N GLY A 274 0.10 8.64 -26.29
CA GLY A 274 1.15 7.95 -27.02
C GLY A 274 1.58 6.59 -26.42
N LEU A 275 0.99 6.17 -25.30
CA LEU A 275 1.25 4.86 -24.69
C LEU A 275 0.38 3.77 -25.34
N GLU A 276 0.50 3.61 -26.65
CA GLU A 276 -0.37 2.72 -27.45
C GLU A 276 -0.03 1.22 -27.31
N ARG A 277 1.20 0.88 -26.90
CA ARG A 277 1.73 -0.50 -26.94
C ARG A 277 2.17 -1.03 -25.58
N ILE A 278 1.57 -0.52 -24.51
CA ILE A 278 1.86 -1.00 -23.16
C ILE A 278 1.03 -2.23 -22.84
N THR A 279 1.59 -3.13 -22.05
CA THR A 279 0.98 -4.38 -21.62
C THR A 279 -0.05 -4.17 -20.50
N PRO A 280 -0.96 -5.13 -20.26
CA PRO A 280 -1.86 -5.09 -19.11
C PRO A 280 -1.13 -4.92 -17.78
N ASN A 281 0.00 -5.61 -17.59
CA ASN A 281 0.85 -5.48 -16.41
C ASN A 281 1.37 -4.05 -16.23
N GLU A 282 1.88 -3.42 -17.30
CA GLU A 282 2.34 -2.03 -17.25
C GLU A 282 1.22 -1.05 -16.89
N MET A 283 -0.01 -1.27 -17.38
CA MET A 283 -1.17 -0.45 -16.99
C MET A 283 -1.50 -0.58 -15.51
N VAL A 284 -1.40 -1.81 -14.98
CA VAL A 284 -1.58 -2.13 -13.55
C VAL A 284 -0.51 -1.44 -12.71
N GLU A 285 0.76 -1.52 -13.10
CA GLU A 285 1.86 -0.88 -12.37
C GLU A 285 1.70 0.64 -12.32
N LEU A 286 1.36 1.29 -13.45
CA LEU A 286 1.04 2.72 -13.46
C LEU A 286 -0.10 3.06 -12.48
N ARG A 287 -1.15 2.24 -12.42
CA ARG A 287 -2.26 2.42 -11.47
C ARG A 287 -1.83 2.25 -10.02
N ASN A 288 -1.06 1.20 -9.73
CA ASN A 288 -0.56 0.89 -8.38
C ASN A 288 0.33 2.02 -7.84
N HIS A 289 1.11 2.65 -8.70
CA HIS A 289 1.94 3.81 -8.36
C HIS A 289 1.18 5.16 -8.45
N GLY A 290 -0.14 5.13 -8.63
CA GLY A 290 -0.98 6.33 -8.60
C GLY A 290 -0.79 7.27 -9.80
N ILE A 291 -0.16 6.79 -10.87
CA ILE A 291 0.06 7.57 -12.08
C ILE A 291 -1.28 7.80 -12.78
N LYS A 292 -1.56 9.06 -13.11
CA LYS A 292 -2.79 9.49 -13.78
C LYS A 292 -2.46 10.02 -15.17
N PRO A 293 -3.37 9.92 -16.16
CA PRO A 293 -3.08 10.44 -17.51
C PRO A 293 -2.79 11.94 -17.49
N ARG A 294 -3.47 12.70 -16.62
CA ARG A 294 -3.16 14.11 -16.36
C ARG A 294 -1.71 14.34 -15.91
N TYR A 295 -1.18 13.47 -15.05
CA TYR A 295 0.21 13.57 -14.59
C TYR A 295 1.20 13.38 -15.74
N ILE A 296 1.00 12.33 -16.55
CA ILE A 296 1.81 12.04 -17.74
C ILE A 296 1.79 13.24 -18.69
N LYS A 297 0.61 13.80 -18.95
CA LYS A 297 0.47 15.00 -19.78
C LYS A 297 1.23 16.20 -19.23
N GLU A 298 1.10 16.49 -17.94
CA GLU A 298 1.79 17.63 -17.31
C GLU A 298 3.32 17.46 -17.35
N ILE A 299 3.84 16.23 -17.19
CA ILE A 299 5.27 15.93 -17.35
C ILE A 299 5.71 16.08 -18.82
N ALA A 300 4.91 15.61 -19.78
CA ALA A 300 5.18 15.78 -21.20
C ALA A 300 5.22 17.27 -21.62
N ASP A 301 4.28 18.07 -21.12
CA ASP A 301 4.22 19.52 -21.36
C ASP A 301 5.44 20.27 -20.78
N LEU A 302 6.19 19.65 -19.86
CA LEU A 302 7.44 20.16 -19.28
C LEU A 302 8.70 19.70 -20.02
N GLY A 303 8.53 19.04 -21.19
CA GLY A 303 9.62 18.63 -22.07
C GLY A 303 9.98 17.15 -22.01
N PHE A 304 9.25 16.35 -21.21
CA PHE A 304 9.50 14.91 -21.04
C PHE A 304 8.41 14.09 -21.75
N SER A 305 8.31 14.23 -23.08
CA SER A 305 7.22 13.63 -23.87
C SER A 305 7.42 12.16 -24.26
N ASP A 306 8.67 11.68 -24.23
CA ASP A 306 9.05 10.36 -24.75
C ASP A 306 9.49 9.41 -23.63
N LEU A 307 8.76 9.43 -22.50
CA LEU A 307 9.09 8.59 -21.34
C LEU A 307 8.59 7.15 -21.52
N GLU A 308 9.45 6.20 -21.15
CA GLU A 308 9.08 4.81 -20.98
C GLU A 308 8.17 4.62 -19.76
N VAL A 309 7.41 3.52 -19.71
CA VAL A 309 6.51 3.23 -18.58
C VAL A 309 7.29 3.15 -17.25
N ASN A 310 8.48 2.53 -17.26
CA ASN A 310 9.31 2.41 -16.06
C ASN A 310 9.77 3.77 -15.54
N GLU A 311 10.05 4.73 -16.43
CA GLU A 311 10.43 6.10 -16.07
C GLU A 311 9.25 6.85 -15.42
N LEU A 312 8.03 6.68 -15.96
CA LEU A 312 6.82 7.24 -15.35
C LEU A 312 6.56 6.64 -13.95
N ILE A 313 6.78 5.34 -13.79
CA ILE A 313 6.67 4.66 -12.50
C ILE A 313 7.72 5.19 -11.51
N GLU A 314 8.97 5.34 -11.95
CA GLU A 314 10.08 5.83 -11.12
C GLU A 314 9.81 7.25 -10.60
N LEU A 315 9.35 8.15 -11.47
CA LEU A 315 8.89 9.48 -11.06
C LEU A 315 7.80 9.43 -9.97
N GLY A 316 6.85 8.50 -10.11
CA GLY A 316 5.79 8.28 -9.13
C GLY A 316 6.29 7.76 -7.80
N ILE A 317 7.18 6.75 -7.82
CA ILE A 317 7.82 6.17 -6.63
C ILE A 317 8.56 7.24 -5.83
N HIS A 318 9.30 8.12 -6.52
CA HIS A 318 10.06 9.21 -5.90
C HIS A 318 9.23 10.48 -5.65
N GLY A 319 7.92 10.43 -5.87
CA GLY A 319 6.99 11.50 -5.53
C GLY A 319 7.22 12.81 -6.30
N VAL A 320 7.85 12.74 -7.48
CA VAL A 320 8.16 13.90 -8.30
C VAL A 320 6.85 14.52 -8.78
N LYS A 321 6.63 15.81 -8.47
CA LYS A 321 5.42 16.54 -8.87
C LYS A 321 5.71 17.39 -10.12
N PRO A 322 4.79 17.54 -11.08
CA PRO A 322 5.00 18.40 -12.24
C PRO A 322 5.29 19.86 -11.84
N GLN A 323 4.64 20.35 -10.78
CA GLN A 323 4.92 21.68 -10.24
C GLN A 323 6.37 21.84 -9.76
N PHE A 324 6.97 20.79 -9.17
CA PHE A 324 8.37 20.81 -8.74
C PHE A 324 9.29 20.96 -9.94
N VAL A 325 9.13 20.11 -10.95
CA VAL A 325 9.89 20.17 -12.21
C VAL A 325 9.79 21.55 -12.85
N LYS A 326 8.57 22.09 -12.95
CA LYS A 326 8.33 23.43 -13.49
C LYS A 326 9.14 24.50 -12.75
N THR A 327 9.06 24.54 -11.42
CA THR A 327 9.73 25.56 -10.61
C THR A 327 11.25 25.46 -10.66
N ILE A 328 11.81 24.24 -10.72
CA ILE A 328 13.26 24.06 -10.86
C ILE A 328 13.74 24.58 -12.22
N ARG A 329 12.97 24.33 -13.29
CA ARG A 329 13.25 24.91 -14.62
C ARG A 329 13.20 26.43 -14.60
N GLU A 330 12.19 27.02 -13.95
CA GLU A 330 12.06 28.48 -13.77
C GLU A 330 13.23 29.09 -12.97
N ALA A 331 13.87 28.30 -12.10
CA ALA A 331 15.07 28.68 -11.37
C ALA A 331 16.38 28.56 -12.19
N GLY A 332 16.30 28.28 -13.50
CA GLY A 332 17.43 28.28 -14.42
C GLY A 332 17.95 26.89 -14.84
N PHE A 333 17.36 25.81 -14.33
CA PHE A 333 17.76 24.44 -14.66
C PHE A 333 16.89 23.86 -15.78
N GLU A 334 16.97 24.44 -16.97
CA GLU A 334 16.11 24.06 -18.10
C GLU A 334 16.51 22.74 -18.79
N ASP A 335 17.80 22.38 -18.76
CA ASP A 335 18.36 21.23 -19.51
C ASP A 335 18.69 20.04 -18.59
N MET A 336 17.77 19.70 -17.68
CA MET A 336 17.92 18.55 -16.78
C MET A 336 17.50 17.24 -17.45
N SER A 337 18.22 16.17 -17.15
CA SER A 337 17.74 14.81 -17.43
C SER A 337 16.60 14.42 -16.46
N LEU A 338 15.88 13.35 -16.78
CA LEU A 338 14.91 12.77 -15.87
C LEU A 338 15.55 12.35 -14.54
N GLN A 339 16.75 11.77 -14.62
CA GLN A 339 17.50 11.30 -13.46
C GLN A 339 17.86 12.47 -12.53
N ASP A 340 18.28 13.61 -13.09
CA ASP A 340 18.58 14.82 -12.31
C ASP A 340 17.35 15.29 -11.50
N ILE A 341 16.16 15.27 -12.11
CA ILE A 341 14.91 15.64 -11.44
C ILE A 341 14.60 14.70 -10.27
N ILE A 342 14.77 13.39 -10.50
CA ILE A 342 14.55 12.38 -9.48
C ILE A 342 15.53 12.59 -8.32
N GLU A 343 16.81 12.80 -8.60
CA GLU A 343 17.84 13.00 -7.58
C GLU A 343 17.59 14.28 -6.76
N LEU A 344 17.25 15.40 -7.41
CA LEU A 344 16.87 16.63 -6.70
C LEU A 344 15.67 16.40 -5.76
N SER A 345 14.65 15.66 -6.22
CA SER A 345 13.48 15.31 -5.42
C SER A 345 13.84 14.41 -4.23
N VAL A 346 14.62 13.36 -4.46
CA VAL A 346 15.08 12.40 -3.44
C VAL A 346 15.92 13.08 -2.37
N HIS A 347 16.77 14.02 -2.76
CA HIS A 347 17.63 14.79 -1.84
C HIS A 347 16.93 16.02 -1.23
N GLY A 348 15.65 16.25 -1.56
CA GLY A 348 14.87 17.33 -0.97
C GLY A 348 15.33 18.72 -1.36
N ILE A 349 16.01 18.86 -2.51
CA ILE A 349 16.45 20.15 -3.02
C ILE A 349 15.23 20.91 -3.52
N SER A 350 14.93 22.05 -2.90
CA SER A 350 13.75 22.86 -3.23
C SER A 350 14.10 24.00 -4.19
N PRO A 351 13.14 24.51 -4.99
CA PRO A 351 13.35 25.70 -5.79
C PRO A 351 13.79 26.91 -4.96
N GLN A 352 13.24 27.07 -3.75
CA GLN A 352 13.64 28.14 -2.83
C GLN A 352 15.10 28.03 -2.42
N PHE A 353 15.59 26.81 -2.19
CA PHE A 353 17.00 26.58 -1.87
C PHE A 353 17.91 27.04 -3.02
N ILE A 354 17.53 26.76 -4.27
CA ILE A 354 18.27 27.20 -5.46
C ILE A 354 18.28 28.73 -5.56
N GLU A 355 17.11 29.37 -5.42
CA GLU A 355 16.98 30.82 -5.46
C GLU A 355 17.82 31.50 -4.36
N ASP A 356 17.72 31.00 -3.12
CA ASP A 356 18.47 31.55 -1.98
C ASP A 356 19.99 31.41 -2.19
N MET A 357 20.47 30.29 -2.74
CA MET A 357 21.89 30.12 -3.07
C MET A 357 22.34 31.08 -4.17
N ALA A 358 21.52 31.29 -5.19
CA ALA A 358 21.80 32.25 -6.25
C ALA A 358 21.86 33.69 -5.74
N GLU A 359 20.98 34.08 -4.80
CA GLU A 359 21.01 35.40 -4.14
C GLU A 359 22.28 35.62 -3.31
N LEU A 360 22.88 34.54 -2.79
CA LEU A 360 24.15 34.57 -2.08
C LEU A 360 25.38 34.58 -3.00
N GLY A 361 25.17 34.54 -4.32
CA GLY A 361 26.21 34.62 -5.34
C GLY A 361 26.64 33.27 -5.92
N LEU A 362 26.10 32.15 -5.42
CA LEU A 362 26.34 30.81 -5.97
C LEU A 362 25.44 30.58 -7.19
N THR A 363 25.77 31.23 -8.30
CA THR A 363 24.91 31.32 -9.51
C THR A 363 25.22 30.26 -10.58
N GLU A 364 26.39 29.63 -10.54
CA GLU A 364 26.86 28.64 -11.52
C GLU A 364 26.89 27.23 -10.93
N LEU A 365 25.84 26.85 -10.18
CA LEU A 365 25.73 25.53 -9.56
C LEU A 365 25.16 24.52 -10.57
N SER A 366 25.80 23.35 -10.67
CA SER A 366 25.23 22.18 -11.32
C SER A 366 24.21 21.47 -10.44
N VAL A 367 23.43 20.55 -11.01
CA VAL A 367 22.55 19.65 -10.25
C VAL A 367 23.33 18.88 -9.19
N HIS A 368 24.54 18.41 -9.55
CA HIS A 368 25.41 17.69 -8.62
C HIS A 368 25.81 18.57 -7.44
N ASP A 369 26.19 19.82 -7.69
CA ASP A 369 26.57 20.76 -6.64
C ASP A 369 25.41 21.03 -5.66
N LEU A 370 24.20 21.21 -6.18
CA LEU A 370 23.00 21.41 -5.35
C LEU A 370 22.75 20.21 -4.43
N ILE A 371 22.85 19.00 -4.99
CA ILE A 371 22.70 17.76 -4.24
C ILE A 371 23.80 17.64 -3.19
N GLU A 372 25.05 17.92 -3.55
CA GLU A 372 26.20 17.85 -2.65
C GLU A 372 26.05 18.81 -1.46
N LEU A 373 25.68 20.08 -1.72
CA LEU A 373 25.39 21.06 -0.67
C LEU A 373 24.28 20.56 0.27
N GLY A 374 23.18 20.05 -0.28
CA GLY A 374 22.07 19.52 0.51
C GLY A 374 22.45 18.30 1.35
N GLN A 375 23.19 17.35 0.77
CA GLN A 375 23.68 16.14 1.46
C GLN A 375 24.61 16.48 2.63
N HIS A 376 25.41 17.54 2.48
CA HIS A 376 26.32 18.03 3.52
C HIS A 376 25.68 19.05 4.47
N GLY A 377 24.36 19.24 4.40
CA GLY A 377 23.60 20.09 5.32
C GLY A 377 23.98 21.58 5.21
N ILE A 378 24.46 22.00 4.05
CA ILE A 378 24.81 23.38 3.76
C ILE A 378 23.56 24.09 3.30
N ASP A 379 23.03 24.97 4.15
CA ASP A 379 21.86 25.78 3.87
C ASP A 379 22.26 27.23 3.54
N PRO A 380 21.34 28.04 2.98
CA PRO A 380 21.65 29.44 2.64
C PRO A 380 22.10 30.27 3.85
N ARG A 381 21.65 29.91 5.06
CA ARG A 381 22.05 30.59 6.28
C ARG A 381 23.53 30.36 6.58
N PHE A 382 24.01 29.12 6.46
CA PHE A 382 25.43 28.80 6.64
C PHE A 382 26.30 29.60 5.68
N VAL A 383 25.93 29.64 4.39
CA VAL A 383 26.66 30.39 3.35
C VAL A 383 26.67 31.88 3.67
N ALA A 384 25.51 32.46 4.03
CA ALA A 384 25.40 33.87 4.43
C ALA A 384 26.29 34.22 5.62
N GLU A 385 26.28 33.41 6.68
CA GLU A 385 27.10 33.63 7.87
C GLU A 385 28.61 33.57 7.54
N VAL A 386 29.04 32.64 6.68
CA VAL A 386 30.43 32.53 6.22
C VAL A 386 30.83 33.73 5.35
N HIS A 387 29.93 34.21 4.48
CA HIS A 387 30.13 35.41 3.66
C HIS A 387 30.22 36.69 4.50
N GLU A 388 29.37 36.85 5.51
CA GLU A 388 29.45 37.98 6.47
C GLU A 388 30.78 37.97 7.24
N LEU A 389 31.33 36.78 7.45
CA LEU A 389 32.67 36.59 7.99
C LEU A 389 33.76 36.79 6.95
N GLY A 390 33.49 37.36 5.78
CA GLY A 390 34.49 37.78 4.80
C GLY A 390 35.08 36.66 3.95
N PHE A 391 34.48 35.46 3.98
CA PHE A 391 34.80 34.36 3.07
C PHE A 391 33.69 34.24 2.02
N SER A 392 33.68 35.18 1.06
CA SER A 392 32.58 35.31 0.07
C SER A 392 32.87 34.72 -1.31
N ASP A 393 34.08 34.19 -1.52
CA ASP A 393 34.54 33.62 -2.79
C ASP A 393 34.98 32.18 -2.52
N LEU A 394 34.01 31.33 -2.15
CA LEU A 394 34.22 29.93 -1.79
C LEU A 394 33.64 29.02 -2.88
N THR A 395 34.37 27.96 -3.20
CA THR A 395 33.84 26.90 -4.05
C THR A 395 32.87 26.00 -3.28
N VAL A 396 32.09 25.19 -3.99
CA VAL A 396 31.22 24.16 -3.40
C VAL A 396 32.05 23.20 -2.55
N ASP A 397 33.18 22.71 -3.07
CA ASP A 397 34.13 21.86 -2.35
C ASP A 397 34.58 22.50 -1.02
N GLU A 398 34.93 23.79 -1.03
CA GLU A 398 35.36 24.49 0.18
C GLU A 398 34.23 24.62 1.20
N LEU A 399 32.99 24.90 0.77
CA LEU A 399 31.82 24.93 1.66
C LEU A 399 31.56 23.55 2.27
N VAL A 400 31.66 22.49 1.47
CA VAL A 400 31.54 21.09 1.88
C VAL A 400 32.61 20.74 2.91
N GLU A 401 33.88 21.07 2.64
CA GLU A 401 34.97 20.85 3.57
C GLU A 401 34.75 21.58 4.90
N LEU A 402 34.29 22.83 4.89
CA LEU A 402 33.96 23.57 6.11
C LEU A 402 32.87 22.87 6.92
N SER A 403 31.78 22.46 6.26
CA SER A 403 30.67 21.77 6.91
C SER A 403 31.14 20.45 7.53
N GLN A 404 31.88 19.63 6.78
CA GLN A 404 32.39 18.34 7.23
C GLN A 404 33.35 18.45 8.42
N GLN A 405 34.23 19.46 8.42
CA GLN A 405 35.15 19.71 9.54
C GLN A 405 34.46 20.42 10.73
N GLY A 406 33.19 20.81 10.57
CA GLY A 406 32.44 21.55 11.60
C GLY A 406 32.99 22.95 11.85
N VAL A 407 33.58 23.58 10.83
CA VAL A 407 34.00 24.98 10.83
C VAL A 407 32.77 25.85 10.57
N LYS A 408 31.99 26.09 11.64
CA LYS A 408 30.79 26.94 11.60
C LYS A 408 31.12 28.40 11.92
N ALA A 409 30.18 29.31 11.64
CA ALA A 409 30.31 30.73 11.93
C ALA A 409 30.78 31.03 13.36
N ASP A 410 30.16 30.39 14.37
CA ASP A 410 30.55 30.51 15.78
C ASP A 410 32.02 30.16 16.05
N TYR A 411 32.58 29.17 15.34
CA TYR A 411 33.99 28.77 15.48
C TYR A 411 34.92 29.86 14.91
N ILE A 412 34.58 30.38 13.74
CA ILE A 412 35.32 31.47 13.09
C ILE A 412 35.26 32.75 13.95
N GLU A 413 34.07 33.10 14.45
CA GLU A 413 33.87 34.23 15.36
C GLU A 413 34.68 34.10 16.65
N ALA A 414 34.81 32.89 17.20
CA ALA A 414 35.56 32.66 18.42
C ALA A 414 37.05 33.06 18.29
N TRP A 415 37.64 32.87 17.11
CA TRP A 415 39.00 33.33 16.81
C TRP A 415 39.04 34.85 16.59
N ARG A 416 38.07 35.40 15.85
CA ARG A 416 37.99 36.84 15.58
C ARG A 416 37.83 37.69 16.84
N ARG A 417 36.99 37.25 17.79
CA ARG A 417 36.80 37.92 19.09
C ARG A 417 38.10 38.02 19.91
N ARG A 418 39.10 37.20 19.59
CA ARG A 418 40.44 37.19 20.20
C ARG A 418 41.48 37.96 19.40
N GLY A 419 41.04 38.73 18.40
CA GLY A 419 41.89 39.58 17.57
C GLY A 419 42.52 38.88 16.37
N LEU A 420 42.25 37.59 16.14
CA LEU A 420 42.73 36.86 14.96
C LEU A 420 41.72 36.97 13.81
N THR A 421 41.67 38.14 13.19
CA THR A 421 40.73 38.45 12.10
C THR A 421 41.25 38.06 10.71
N ASP A 422 42.55 37.79 10.59
CA ASP A 422 43.28 37.54 9.35
C ASP A 422 43.60 36.05 9.12
N LEU A 423 42.94 35.14 9.83
CA LEU A 423 43.07 33.70 9.58
C LEU A 423 42.37 33.34 8.26
N GLY A 424 43.12 32.69 7.36
CA GLY A 424 42.56 32.14 6.13
C GLY A 424 41.69 30.92 6.38
N LEU A 425 40.93 30.50 5.35
CA LEU A 425 40.02 29.35 5.44
C LEU A 425 40.76 28.06 5.78
N HIS A 426 41.82 27.78 5.03
CA HIS A 426 42.66 26.60 5.25
C HIS A 426 43.32 26.61 6.63
N GLU A 427 43.67 27.78 7.16
CA GLU A 427 44.19 27.93 8.53
C GLU A 427 43.14 27.54 9.57
N LEU A 428 41.90 28.04 9.42
CA LEU A 428 40.78 27.70 10.32
C LEU A 428 40.44 26.22 10.26
N MET A 429 40.44 25.62 9.06
CA MET A 429 40.22 24.19 8.87
C MET A 429 41.32 23.36 9.54
N ASN A 430 42.60 23.69 9.32
CA ASN A 430 43.70 22.99 9.97
C ASN A 430 43.58 23.09 11.50
N LEU A 431 43.34 24.28 12.05
CA LEU A 431 43.16 24.46 13.49
C LEU A 431 42.01 23.59 14.02
N ARG A 432 40.93 23.47 13.26
CA ARG A 432 39.78 22.63 13.61
C ARG A 432 40.10 21.14 13.54
N ILE A 433 40.69 20.66 12.45
CA ILE A 433 41.10 19.26 12.22
C ILE A 433 42.02 18.78 13.33
N HIS A 434 42.94 19.64 13.76
CA HIS A 434 43.90 19.34 14.84
C HIS A 434 43.38 19.71 16.24
N GLU A 435 42.09 20.03 16.38
CA GLU A 435 41.42 20.33 17.65
C GLU A 435 42.05 21.47 18.46
N VAL A 436 42.72 22.42 17.79
CA VAL A 436 43.28 23.60 18.43
C VAL A 436 42.13 24.53 18.85
N LYS A 437 42.04 24.81 20.15
CA LYS A 437 40.94 25.59 20.72
C LYS A 437 41.25 27.10 20.68
N PRO A 438 40.28 27.97 20.29
CA PRO A 438 40.48 29.42 20.24
C PRO A 438 41.02 30.03 21.55
N ARG A 439 40.61 29.49 22.70
CA ARG A 439 41.02 29.96 24.03
C ARG A 439 42.53 29.96 24.28
N VAL A 440 43.29 29.24 23.46
CA VAL A 440 44.75 29.29 23.52
C VAL A 440 45.26 30.74 23.41
N VAL A 441 44.59 31.55 22.59
CA VAL A 441 44.96 32.95 22.36
C VAL A 441 44.65 33.84 23.57
N ASP A 442 43.72 33.46 24.46
CA ASP A 442 43.36 34.25 25.65
C ASP A 442 44.55 34.46 26.60
N LYS A 443 45.52 33.53 26.56
CA LYS A 443 46.69 33.52 27.45
C LYS A 443 48.02 33.44 26.70
N LEU A 444 48.03 32.89 25.48
CA LEU A 444 49.25 32.53 24.73
C LEU A 444 49.29 33.17 23.33
N VAL A 445 48.66 34.33 23.11
CA VAL A 445 48.61 35.00 21.80
C VAL A 445 49.97 35.17 21.13
N HIS A 446 51.00 35.62 21.85
CA HIS A 446 52.34 35.82 21.26
C HIS A 446 52.97 34.52 20.77
N GLN A 447 52.75 33.42 21.47
CA GLN A 447 53.31 32.13 21.12
C GLN A 447 52.53 31.47 20.00
N PHE A 448 51.20 31.59 20.03
CA PHE A 448 50.35 31.22 18.89
C PHE A 448 50.83 31.94 17.62
N LEU A 449 51.03 33.26 17.68
CA LEU A 449 51.48 34.05 16.53
C LEU A 449 52.89 33.65 16.06
N HIS A 450 53.80 33.35 16.98
CA HIS A 450 55.13 32.86 16.63
C HIS A 450 55.09 31.51 15.90
N LEU A 451 54.29 30.57 16.40
CA LEU A 451 54.09 29.26 15.78
C LEU A 451 53.39 29.38 14.43
N ARG A 452 52.38 30.23 14.30
CA ARG A 452 51.72 30.53 13.01
C ARG A 452 52.71 31.00 11.95
N GLN A 453 53.72 31.81 12.30
CA GLN A 453 54.75 32.26 11.36
C GLN A 453 55.63 31.13 10.83
N GLN A 454 55.72 30.00 11.54
CA GLN A 454 56.46 28.81 11.08
C GLN A 454 55.65 27.97 10.08
N GLY A 455 54.35 28.26 9.93
CA GLY A 455 53.40 27.54 9.08
C GLY A 455 52.69 26.41 9.83
N PHE A 456 51.54 25.98 9.33
CA PHE A 456 50.74 24.93 9.97
C PHE A 456 51.12 23.52 9.46
N ASP A 457 52.37 23.13 9.69
CA ASP A 457 52.80 21.75 9.49
C ASP A 457 52.41 20.85 10.68
N GLY A 458 52.61 19.53 10.55
CA GLY A 458 52.19 18.58 11.58
C GLY A 458 52.83 18.82 12.95
N GLU A 459 54.07 19.31 12.99
CA GLU A 459 54.78 19.63 14.23
C GLU A 459 54.20 20.90 14.88
N THR A 460 53.99 21.95 14.09
CA THR A 460 53.39 23.19 14.57
C THR A 460 51.97 22.96 15.07
N MET A 461 51.16 22.15 14.38
CA MET A 461 49.80 21.83 14.84
C MET A 461 49.80 21.02 16.12
N TYR A 462 50.77 20.11 16.32
CA TYR A 462 50.96 19.41 17.58
C TYR A 462 51.27 20.38 18.72
N GLN A 463 52.21 21.30 18.49
CA GLN A 463 52.59 22.32 19.46
C GLN A 463 51.42 23.27 19.76
N LEU A 464 50.66 23.67 18.74
CA LEU A 464 49.49 24.53 18.91
C LEU A 464 48.38 23.83 19.71
N ARG A 465 48.16 22.53 19.50
CA ARG A 465 47.20 21.74 20.28
C ARG A 465 47.65 21.58 21.74
N SER A 466 48.95 21.38 21.98
CA SER A 466 49.49 21.20 23.33
C SER A 466 49.52 22.48 24.17
N LEU A 467 49.38 23.65 23.54
CA LEU A 467 49.16 24.93 24.22
C LEU A 467 47.82 24.98 25.01
N ASP A 468 46.92 24.00 24.87
CA ASP A 468 45.64 23.98 25.59
C ASP A 468 45.85 23.79 27.10
N ILE A 469 45.85 24.91 27.84
CA ILE A 469 46.17 25.02 29.28
C ILE A 469 45.36 24.06 30.17
N ASP A 470 44.16 23.63 29.75
CA ASP A 470 43.37 22.67 30.54
C ASP A 470 43.94 21.25 30.51
N GLN A 471 44.59 20.82 29.42
CA GLN A 471 45.34 19.55 29.42
C GLN A 471 46.55 19.66 30.37
N PHE A 472 47.10 20.86 30.48
CA PHE A 472 48.17 21.20 31.41
C PHE A 472 47.68 21.50 32.84
N SER A 473 46.38 21.56 33.14
CA SER A 473 45.92 22.07 34.45
C SER A 473 45.65 20.97 35.48
N ASP A 474 44.99 19.87 35.14
CA ASP A 474 44.36 19.07 36.21
C ASP A 474 45.28 18.03 36.85
N HIS A 475 46.15 17.39 36.07
CA HIS A 475 47.16 16.46 36.62
C HIS A 475 48.40 17.21 37.08
N PHE A 476 48.90 18.10 36.23
CA PHE A 476 50.08 18.89 36.52
C PHE A 476 49.88 19.82 37.72
N ALA A 477 48.72 20.48 37.90
CA ALA A 477 48.52 21.28 39.11
C ALA A 477 48.45 20.42 40.39
N LYS A 478 47.97 19.17 40.32
CA LYS A 478 48.03 18.23 41.47
C LYS A 478 49.46 17.81 41.78
N ASP A 479 50.24 17.49 40.76
CA ASP A 479 51.64 17.11 40.92
C ASP A 479 52.47 18.30 41.43
N MET A 480 52.21 19.50 40.91
CA MET A 480 52.82 20.75 41.38
C MET A 480 52.42 21.07 42.82
N ALA A 481 51.17 20.85 43.20
CA ALA A 481 50.74 20.96 44.60
C ALA A 481 51.47 19.96 45.51
N ALA A 482 51.68 18.72 45.06
CA ALA A 482 52.45 17.71 45.79
C ALA A 482 53.93 18.10 45.95
N LEU A 483 54.49 18.85 44.99
CA LEU A 483 55.84 19.41 45.04
C LEU A 483 55.95 20.73 45.82
N GLY A 484 54.86 21.18 46.47
CA GLY A 484 54.84 22.38 47.30
C GLY A 484 54.43 23.67 46.57
N TYR A 485 53.85 23.57 45.37
CA TYR A 485 53.38 24.70 44.56
C TYR A 485 51.85 24.62 44.31
N PRO A 486 51.00 24.80 45.34
CA PRO A 486 49.57 24.47 45.28
C PRO A 486 48.69 25.48 44.52
N GLN A 487 49.21 26.65 44.13
CA GLN A 487 48.44 27.69 43.44
C GLN A 487 49.28 28.34 42.34
N LEU A 488 49.32 27.70 41.17
CA LEU A 488 49.97 28.27 40.01
C LEU A 488 49.09 29.35 39.39
N THR A 489 49.66 30.54 39.21
CA THR A 489 49.03 31.56 38.37
C THR A 489 49.07 31.13 36.91
N PRO A 490 48.13 31.62 36.06
CA PRO A 490 48.20 31.38 34.62
C PRO A 490 49.57 31.74 34.02
N GLN A 491 50.16 32.85 34.43
CA GLN A 491 51.49 33.27 33.93
C GLN A 491 52.61 32.32 34.35
N GLN A 492 52.56 31.77 35.57
CA GLN A 492 53.54 30.77 36.01
C GLN A 492 53.39 29.45 35.26
N MET A 493 52.17 28.98 34.99
CA MET A 493 51.96 27.78 34.17
C MET A 493 52.51 27.98 32.75
N ILE A 494 52.29 29.17 32.18
CA ILE A 494 52.84 29.57 30.89
C ILE A 494 54.36 29.58 30.94
N ASP A 495 54.98 30.24 31.92
CA ASP A 495 56.43 30.32 32.03
C ASP A 495 57.05 28.91 32.20
N LEU A 496 56.46 28.04 33.02
CA LEU A 496 56.96 26.66 33.15
C LEU A 496 56.92 25.90 31.82
N TRP A 497 55.83 26.05 31.07
CA TRP A 497 55.70 25.40 29.77
C TRP A 497 56.63 26.04 28.71
N VAL A 498 56.72 27.36 28.64
CA VAL A 498 57.57 28.13 27.70
C VAL A 498 59.05 27.78 27.86
N PHE A 499 59.50 27.59 29.10
CA PHE A 499 60.92 27.31 29.39
C PHE A 499 61.23 25.82 29.47
N ASP A 500 60.30 24.94 29.06
CA ASP A 500 60.46 23.48 29.12
C ASP A 500 60.85 23.02 30.53
N ILE A 501 60.15 23.55 31.54
CA ILE A 501 60.30 23.22 32.95
C ILE A 501 59.24 22.18 33.31
N ASP A 502 59.57 20.92 33.10
CA ASP A 502 58.72 19.79 33.41
C ASP A 502 58.81 19.33 34.88
N LEU A 503 58.00 18.34 35.26
CA LEU A 503 58.00 17.78 36.62
C LEU A 503 59.36 17.22 37.04
N ALA A 504 60.12 16.64 36.10
CA ALA A 504 61.43 16.05 36.39
C ALA A 504 62.46 17.13 36.71
N TYR A 505 62.46 18.23 35.96
CA TYR A 505 63.29 19.40 36.23
C TYR A 505 62.99 19.98 37.62
N ILE A 506 61.71 20.12 37.95
CA ILE A 506 61.27 20.69 39.23
C ILE A 506 61.62 19.77 40.40
N GLN A 507 61.45 18.45 40.24
CA GLN A 507 61.84 17.44 41.23
C GLN A 507 63.34 17.46 41.49
N ALA A 508 64.16 17.41 40.44
CA ALA A 508 65.62 17.47 40.56
C ALA A 508 66.08 18.77 41.24
N ALA A 509 65.43 19.89 40.94
CA ALA A 509 65.74 21.16 41.57
C ALA A 509 65.32 21.20 43.05
N LYS A 510 64.18 20.60 43.42
CA LYS A 510 63.73 20.46 44.82
C LYS A 510 64.63 19.53 45.63
N GLU A 511 65.15 18.47 45.03
CA GLU A 511 66.13 17.59 45.67
C GLU A 511 67.45 18.33 45.97
N ALA A 512 67.91 19.17 45.03
CA ALA A 512 69.12 19.96 45.20
C ALA A 512 68.93 21.14 46.17
N GLN A 513 67.76 21.77 46.14
CA GLN A 513 67.43 22.94 46.96
C GLN A 513 65.95 22.87 47.40
N PRO A 514 65.67 22.34 48.61
CA PRO A 514 64.30 22.11 49.09
C PRO A 514 63.39 23.35 49.11
N ASP A 515 63.98 24.53 49.35
CA ASP A 515 63.27 25.81 49.45
C ASP A 515 63.25 26.60 48.12
N VAL A 516 63.65 25.99 46.98
CA VAL A 516 63.63 26.68 45.68
C VAL A 516 62.20 27.15 45.36
N THR A 517 62.08 28.41 44.94
CA THR A 517 60.80 29.00 44.53
C THR A 517 60.55 28.76 43.04
N LEU A 518 59.30 28.90 42.63
CA LEU A 518 58.95 28.75 41.22
C LEU A 518 59.58 29.85 40.37
N GLU A 519 59.67 31.08 40.90
CA GLU A 519 60.36 32.19 40.25
C GLU A 519 61.85 31.90 40.04
N ASP A 520 62.52 31.26 41.01
CA ASP A 520 63.93 30.88 40.88
C ASP A 520 64.16 29.85 39.77
N LEU A 521 63.26 28.85 39.65
CA LEU A 521 63.33 27.84 38.60
C LEU A 521 63.16 28.46 37.21
N ILE A 522 62.15 29.34 37.08
CA ILE A 522 61.88 30.06 35.84
C ILE A 522 63.06 30.98 35.48
N ALA A 523 63.58 31.75 36.44
CA ALA A 523 64.72 32.64 36.22
C ALA A 523 66.00 31.87 35.85
N ARG A 524 66.25 30.74 36.53
CA ARG A 524 67.37 29.85 36.23
C ARG A 524 67.30 29.32 34.81
N ARG A 525 66.15 28.79 34.41
CA ARG A 525 65.96 28.23 33.07
C ARG A 525 66.01 29.30 31.98
N LYS A 526 65.45 30.49 32.23
CA LYS A 526 65.60 31.68 31.37
C LYS A 526 67.08 32.04 31.15
N ASN A 527 67.92 31.91 32.17
CA ASN A 527 69.36 32.17 32.05
C ASN A 527 70.15 31.02 31.41
N GLU A 528 69.62 29.79 31.42
CA GLU A 528 70.24 28.64 30.74
C GLU A 528 69.96 28.63 29.22
N LEU A 529 68.85 29.25 28.80
CA LEU A 529 68.38 29.31 27.41
C LEU A 529 68.78 30.59 26.66
N ASN A 530 69.26 31.61 27.38
CA ASN A 530 69.88 32.83 26.81
C ASN A 530 71.41 32.70 26.85
#